data_AF-A0A928J5L2-F1
#
_entry.id   AF-A0A928J5L2-F1
#
_cell.length_a   1.000
_cell.length_b   1.000
_cell.length_c   1.000
_cell.angle_alpha   90.00
_cell.angle_beta   90.00
_cell.angle_gamma   90.00
#
_symmetry.space_group_name_H-M   'P 1'
#
loop_
_entity.id
_entity.type
_entity.pdbx_description
1 polymer ?
#
loop_
_entity_poly.entity_id
_entity_poly.type
_entity_poly.pdbx_seq_one_letter_code
_entity_poly.pdbx_strand_id
1 'polypeptide(L)'
;MQYIIMIAAVLILVINILVGLLRGLNKGLLRLGFVILAAVASFFLAKGLSGALGENLVAVLQEAVASNPDMTAFLQNNAEVISTVGVISQMLIGPVLFLLCYVILKPLTWIIFLILSKLIKIKNPKNAVARMLGGAGIGFVIGIVGLLVFVTPVMGYTQLFSRTITEADALTARMGDMDLEEYNEQYLAPAAKAPVAAQVYNMLGDSLFSGLSSAKWNGEKVRLENEWFAVVGTANDGIRLAEKPVAEYGESESQSIHEMVANVDRSVLLSGLASHAISSFADAWLEGDLFMGIAKPTVGEESIEIIFDGLLEVLALTDADQFAKDLEFFADLIDLLIEHQVLAQIGTTEDTQDLIAYLVSSGFLPEAKALIGANPRMNAVNDAISNAAMRLLVRQLGDPAEYLETHGELMNDVSNVLKEAVDAEGKINTDTLTQNMSEALSAHQIELPAEATQLLATSLAEEFTAEELADPNLTVETITNRLIDRLSGLPNIDQYISSVPAA
;
A
#
# COMPACT_ATOMS: atom_id res chain seq x y z
N MET A 1 -24.84 8.42 -23.60
CA MET A 1 -25.24 8.25 -22.19
C MET A 1 -25.95 9.48 -21.61
N GLN A 2 -25.39 10.70 -21.76
CA GLN A 2 -26.01 11.96 -21.31
C GLN A 2 -27.49 12.12 -21.68
N TYR A 3 -27.86 11.90 -22.94
CA TYR A 3 -29.26 12.01 -23.39
C TYR A 3 -30.18 10.99 -22.70
N ILE A 4 -29.70 9.78 -22.41
CA ILE A 4 -30.49 8.75 -21.73
C ILE A 4 -30.79 9.18 -20.29
N ILE A 5 -29.78 9.68 -19.57
CA ILE A 5 -29.94 10.19 -18.20
C ILE A 5 -30.90 11.38 -18.18
N MET A 6 -30.77 12.30 -19.14
CA MET A 6 -31.67 13.45 -19.25
C MET A 6 -33.10 13.03 -19.59
N ILE A 7 -33.30 12.11 -20.54
CA ILE A 7 -34.63 11.59 -20.89
C ILE A 7 -35.25 10.91 -19.67
N ALA A 8 -34.50 10.06 -18.97
CA ALA A 8 -34.98 9.42 -17.75
C ALA A 8 -35.36 10.46 -16.68
N ALA A 9 -34.53 11.47 -16.47
CA ALA A 9 -34.80 12.53 -15.50
C ALA A 9 -36.06 13.33 -15.84
N VAL A 10 -36.21 13.72 -17.10
CA VAL A 10 -37.41 14.43 -17.59
C VAL A 10 -38.64 13.55 -17.46
N LEU A 11 -38.57 12.27 -17.83
CA LEU A 11 -39.69 11.34 -17.68
C LEU A 11 -40.10 11.18 -16.22
N ILE A 12 -39.15 11.02 -15.31
CA ILE A 12 -39.43 10.95 -13.86
C ILE A 12 -40.16 12.22 -13.42
N LEU A 13 -39.68 13.42 -13.78
CA LEU A 13 -40.32 14.67 -13.40
C LEU A 13 -41.72 14.82 -14.00
N VAL A 14 -41.87 14.65 -15.32
CA VAL A 14 -43.13 14.82 -16.06
C VAL A 14 -44.20 13.85 -15.54
N ILE A 15 -43.88 12.57 -15.37
CA ILE A 15 -44.83 11.58 -14.87
C ILE A 15 -45.32 11.98 -13.46
N ASN A 16 -44.43 12.41 -12.57
CA ASN A 16 -44.84 12.79 -11.22
C ASN A 16 -45.63 14.12 -11.18
N ILE A 17 -45.33 15.08 -12.07
CA ILE A 17 -46.13 16.31 -12.23
C ILE A 17 -47.54 15.97 -12.74
N LEU A 18 -47.66 15.17 -13.81
CA LEU A 18 -48.95 14.76 -14.38
C LEU A 18 -49.81 14.02 -13.36
N VAL A 19 -49.21 13.10 -12.62
CA VAL A 19 -49.92 12.38 -11.57
C VAL A 19 -50.27 13.31 -10.39
N GLY A 20 -49.42 14.31 -10.09
CA GLY A 20 -49.69 15.36 -9.11
C GLY A 20 -50.91 16.21 -9.47
N LEU A 21 -51.03 16.63 -10.73
CA LEU A 21 -52.18 17.37 -11.27
C LEU A 21 -53.50 16.62 -11.02
N LEU A 22 -53.51 15.29 -11.20
CA LEU A 22 -54.70 14.46 -11.02
C LEU A 22 -55.10 14.29 -9.54
N ARG A 23 -54.13 14.26 -8.61
CA ARG A 23 -54.41 14.03 -7.18
C ARG A 23 -54.85 15.28 -6.42
N GLY A 24 -54.33 16.44 -6.80
CA GLY A 24 -54.52 17.72 -6.10
C GLY A 24 -53.71 17.85 -4.81
N LEU A 25 -53.66 19.07 -4.26
CA LEU A 25 -52.72 19.49 -3.21
C LEU A 25 -52.69 18.59 -1.95
N ASN A 26 -53.81 18.42 -1.24
CA ASN A 26 -53.81 17.79 0.09
C ASN A 26 -53.51 16.28 0.03
N LYS A 27 -54.03 15.61 -1.00
CA LYS A 27 -53.68 14.21 -1.28
C LYS A 27 -52.24 14.08 -1.77
N GLY A 28 -51.73 15.07 -2.49
CA GLY A 28 -50.33 15.18 -2.89
C GLY A 28 -49.39 15.23 -1.69
N LEU A 29 -49.68 16.07 -0.69
CA LEU A 29 -48.86 16.22 0.53
C LEU A 29 -48.74 14.91 1.31
N LEU A 30 -49.86 14.20 1.49
CA LEU A 30 -49.83 12.87 2.13
C LEU A 30 -48.94 11.90 1.34
N ARG A 31 -49.05 11.91 0.00
CA ARG A 31 -48.23 11.06 -0.85
C ARG A 31 -46.74 11.44 -0.81
N LEU A 32 -46.42 12.73 -0.74
CA LEU A 32 -45.05 13.20 -0.59
C LEU A 32 -44.43 12.63 0.69
N GLY A 33 -45.14 12.70 1.82
CA GLY A 33 -44.69 12.09 3.08
C GLY A 33 -44.36 10.60 2.93
N PHE A 34 -45.22 9.84 2.26
CA PHE A 34 -44.97 8.42 1.97
C PHE A 34 -43.78 8.17 1.03
N VAL A 35 -43.59 9.02 0.03
CA VAL A 35 -42.46 8.88 -0.91
C VAL A 35 -41.13 9.20 -0.22
N ILE A 36 -41.11 10.23 0.62
CA ILE A 36 -39.94 10.56 1.45
C ILE A 36 -39.66 9.40 2.40
N LEU A 37 -40.68 8.89 3.10
CA LEU A 37 -40.53 7.74 4.00
C LEU A 37 -40.04 6.50 3.26
N ALA A 38 -40.50 6.26 2.03
CA ALA A 38 -39.99 5.17 1.19
C ALA A 38 -38.51 5.37 0.85
N ALA A 39 -38.09 6.59 0.47
CA ALA A 39 -36.68 6.88 0.19
C ALA A 39 -35.80 6.69 1.44
N VAL A 40 -36.21 7.21 2.59
CA VAL A 40 -35.49 7.04 3.86
C VAL A 40 -35.42 5.56 4.26
N ALA A 41 -36.53 4.83 4.18
CA ALA A 41 -36.56 3.40 4.45
C ALA A 41 -35.66 2.63 3.48
N SER A 42 -35.63 3.01 2.20
CA SER A 42 -34.77 2.38 1.19
C SER A 42 -33.29 2.58 1.50
N PHE A 43 -32.89 3.74 2.01
CA PHE A 43 -31.51 4.00 2.41
C PHE A 43 -31.07 3.05 3.52
N PHE A 44 -31.85 2.95 4.60
CA PHE A 44 -31.51 2.07 5.72
C PHE A 44 -31.62 0.58 5.36
N LEU A 45 -32.61 0.19 4.55
CA LEU A 45 -32.71 -1.18 4.04
C LEU A 45 -31.53 -1.53 3.13
N ALA A 46 -31.12 -0.63 2.23
CA ALA A 46 -29.95 -0.85 1.39
C ALA A 46 -28.69 -1.04 2.22
N LYS A 47 -28.51 -0.24 3.29
CA LYS A 47 -27.42 -0.43 4.25
C LYS A 47 -27.44 -1.79 4.92
N GLY A 48 -28.59 -2.20 5.48
CA GLY A 48 -28.72 -3.50 6.13
C GLY A 48 -28.50 -4.67 5.16
N LEU A 49 -29.12 -4.61 3.98
CA LEU A 49 -29.03 -5.66 2.96
C LEU A 49 -27.63 -5.76 2.34
N SER A 50 -26.94 -4.63 2.16
CA SER A 50 -25.58 -4.62 1.60
C SER A 50 -24.60 -5.42 2.47
N GLY A 51 -24.75 -5.38 3.80
CA GLY A 51 -23.94 -6.20 4.70
C GLY A 51 -24.23 -7.69 4.54
N ALA A 52 -25.51 -8.08 4.56
CA ALA A 52 -25.93 -9.47 4.42
C ALA A 52 -25.62 -10.08 3.04
N LEU A 53 -25.63 -9.28 1.97
CA LEU A 53 -25.30 -9.73 0.62
C LEU A 53 -23.78 -9.76 0.36
N GLY A 54 -23.00 -8.94 1.06
CA GLY A 54 -21.53 -8.97 1.01
C GLY A 54 -20.97 -10.34 1.40
N GLU A 55 -21.51 -10.95 2.45
CA GLU A 55 -21.10 -12.31 2.90
C GLU A 55 -21.39 -13.39 1.85
N ASN A 56 -22.51 -13.29 1.13
CA ASN A 56 -22.84 -14.25 0.06
C ASN A 56 -21.95 -14.06 -1.19
N LEU A 57 -21.56 -12.82 -1.50
CA LEU A 57 -20.62 -12.53 -2.58
C LEU A 57 -19.22 -13.08 -2.29
N VAL A 58 -18.79 -13.03 -1.03
CA VAL A 58 -17.55 -13.67 -0.58
C VAL A 58 -17.56 -15.17 -0.86
N ALA A 59 -18.66 -15.87 -0.56
CA ALA A 59 -18.76 -17.30 -0.83
C ALA A 59 -18.64 -17.63 -2.34
N VAL A 60 -19.25 -16.80 -3.19
CA VAL A 60 -19.13 -16.93 -4.66
C VAL A 60 -17.70 -16.65 -5.14
N LEU A 61 -17.03 -15.65 -4.57
CA LEU A 61 -15.63 -15.35 -4.90
C LEU A 61 -14.69 -16.48 -4.45
N GLN A 62 -14.92 -17.06 -3.27
CA GLN A 62 -14.17 -18.25 -2.83
C GLN A 62 -14.38 -19.44 -3.76
N GLU A 63 -15.61 -19.67 -4.24
CA GLU A 63 -15.89 -20.72 -5.21
C GLU A 63 -15.22 -20.45 -6.57
N ALA A 64 -15.18 -19.19 -7.02
CA ALA A 64 -14.48 -18.79 -8.24
C ALA A 64 -12.96 -18.93 -8.13
N VAL A 65 -12.39 -18.69 -6.94
CA VAL A 65 -10.96 -18.79 -6.68
C VAL A 65 -10.51 -20.21 -6.35
N ALA A 66 -11.43 -21.12 -6.00
CA ALA A 66 -11.15 -22.53 -5.73
C ALA A 66 -10.48 -23.27 -6.91
N SER A 67 -10.54 -22.70 -8.13
CA SER A 67 -9.80 -23.22 -9.29
C SER A 67 -8.29 -22.94 -9.25
N ASN A 68 -7.81 -22.07 -8.35
CA ASN A 68 -6.39 -21.79 -8.13
C ASN A 68 -5.99 -22.23 -6.71
N PRO A 69 -5.24 -23.35 -6.57
CA PRO A 69 -4.82 -23.89 -5.27
C PRO A 69 -4.00 -22.88 -4.44
N ASP A 70 -3.12 -22.12 -5.07
CA ASP A 70 -2.21 -21.18 -4.40
C ASP A 70 -2.97 -19.97 -3.85
N MET A 71 -3.89 -19.43 -4.64
CA MET A 71 -4.77 -18.34 -4.20
C MET A 71 -5.74 -18.83 -3.12
N THR A 72 -6.19 -20.08 -3.19
CA THR A 72 -7.03 -20.70 -2.16
C THR A 72 -6.28 -20.84 -0.84
N ALA A 73 -5.03 -21.30 -0.88
CA ALA A 73 -4.17 -21.40 0.31
C ALA A 73 -3.91 -20.01 0.92
N PHE A 74 -3.61 -19.01 0.09
CA PHE A 74 -3.44 -17.63 0.54
C PHE A 74 -4.70 -17.09 1.24
N LEU A 75 -5.88 -17.23 0.63
CA LEU A 75 -7.15 -16.77 1.23
C LEU A 75 -7.50 -17.52 2.51
N GLN A 76 -7.19 -18.82 2.60
CA GLN A 76 -7.40 -19.61 3.82
C GLN A 76 -6.51 -19.15 4.98
N ASN A 77 -5.26 -18.80 4.67
CA ASN A 77 -4.30 -18.32 5.66
C ASN A 77 -4.52 -16.84 6.00
N ASN A 78 -5.22 -16.08 5.14
CA ASN A 78 -5.47 -14.65 5.31
C ASN A 78 -6.97 -14.35 5.40
N ALA A 79 -7.60 -14.74 6.52
CA ALA A 79 -9.02 -14.52 6.75
C ALA A 79 -9.45 -13.03 6.67
N GLU A 80 -8.52 -12.10 6.93
CA GLU A 80 -8.75 -10.66 6.79
C GLU A 80 -8.90 -10.20 5.33
N VAL A 81 -8.29 -10.92 4.39
CA VAL A 81 -8.45 -10.63 2.95
C VAL A 81 -9.88 -10.90 2.51
N ILE A 82 -10.45 -12.00 2.99
CA ILE A 82 -11.83 -12.41 2.71
C ILE A 82 -12.83 -11.38 3.25
N SER A 83 -12.65 -10.92 4.48
CA SER A 83 -13.54 -9.93 5.08
C SER A 83 -13.41 -8.56 4.40
N THR A 84 -12.22 -8.18 3.96
CA THR A 84 -12.00 -6.96 3.17
C THR A 84 -12.76 -7.00 1.83
N VAL A 85 -12.70 -8.12 1.11
CA VAL A 85 -13.45 -8.32 -0.14
C VAL A 85 -14.96 -8.20 0.10
N GLY A 86 -15.46 -8.72 1.22
CA GLY A 86 -16.86 -8.56 1.64
C GLY A 86 -17.24 -7.08 1.87
N VAL A 87 -16.35 -6.31 2.49
CA VAL A 87 -16.53 -4.88 2.73
C VAL A 87 -16.54 -4.08 1.43
N ILE A 88 -15.62 -4.33 0.51
CA ILE A 88 -15.60 -3.69 -0.81
C ILE A 88 -16.88 -4.03 -1.58
N SER A 89 -17.30 -5.29 -1.56
CA SER A 89 -18.55 -5.73 -2.18
C SER A 89 -19.76 -5.01 -1.62
N GLN A 90 -19.85 -4.86 -0.30
CA GLN A 90 -20.90 -4.09 0.37
C GLN A 90 -20.96 -2.64 -0.13
N MET A 91 -19.80 -1.99 -0.19
CA MET A 91 -19.67 -0.60 -0.65
C MET A 91 -20.07 -0.44 -2.11
N LEU A 92 -19.76 -1.43 -2.95
CA LEU A 92 -20.13 -1.48 -4.37
C LEU A 92 -21.62 -1.75 -4.61
N ILE A 93 -22.31 -2.56 -3.80
CA ILE A 93 -23.73 -2.87 -4.05
C ILE A 93 -24.70 -1.91 -3.34
N GLY A 94 -24.26 -1.23 -2.27
CA GLY A 94 -25.10 -0.36 -1.45
C GLY A 94 -25.90 0.68 -2.25
N PRO A 95 -25.26 1.49 -3.12
CA PRO A 95 -25.96 2.46 -3.97
C PRO A 95 -26.97 1.83 -4.94
N VAL A 96 -26.69 0.64 -5.47
CA VAL A 96 -27.61 -0.09 -6.37
C VAL A 96 -28.83 -0.59 -5.60
N LEU A 97 -28.60 -1.18 -4.41
CA LEU A 97 -29.67 -1.64 -3.53
C LEU A 97 -30.59 -0.50 -3.09
N PHE A 98 -30.08 0.71 -2.92
CA PHE A 98 -30.90 1.88 -2.62
C PHE A 98 -31.96 2.15 -3.70
N LEU A 99 -31.55 2.12 -4.97
CA LEU A 99 -32.47 2.28 -6.09
C LEU A 99 -33.48 1.12 -6.15
N LEU A 100 -33.01 -0.12 -6.01
CA LEU A 100 -33.88 -1.31 -6.06
C LEU A 100 -34.92 -1.31 -4.92
N CYS A 101 -34.49 -1.08 -3.69
CA CYS A 101 -35.36 -0.97 -2.51
C CYS A 101 -36.42 0.12 -2.72
N TYR A 102 -36.03 1.27 -3.29
CA TYR A 102 -36.98 2.34 -3.55
C TYR A 102 -37.99 1.99 -4.64
N VAL A 103 -37.54 1.34 -5.73
CA VAL A 103 -38.43 0.86 -6.81
C VAL A 103 -39.45 -0.15 -6.27
N ILE A 104 -39.08 -0.95 -5.27
CA ILE A 104 -39.98 -1.92 -4.62
C ILE A 104 -40.92 -1.25 -3.59
N LEU A 105 -40.38 -0.37 -2.74
CA LEU A 105 -41.14 0.30 -1.67
C LEU A 105 -42.11 1.37 -2.19
N LYS A 106 -41.77 2.07 -3.28
CA LYS A 106 -42.59 3.15 -3.82
C LYS A 106 -43.99 2.67 -4.29
N PRO A 107 -44.15 1.51 -4.96
CA PRO A 107 -45.46 0.89 -5.22
C PRO A 107 -46.18 0.49 -3.94
N LEU A 108 -45.51 -0.09 -2.95
CA LEU A 108 -46.14 -0.51 -1.68
C LEU A 108 -46.74 0.67 -0.92
N THR A 109 -46.03 1.79 -0.88
CA THR A 109 -46.59 3.01 -0.28
C THR A 109 -47.80 3.55 -1.03
N TRP A 110 -47.99 3.18 -2.31
CA TRP A 110 -49.19 3.55 -3.07
C TRP A 110 -50.42 2.79 -2.54
N ILE A 111 -50.25 1.50 -2.21
CA ILE A 111 -51.31 0.68 -1.61
C ILE A 111 -51.74 1.28 -0.27
N ILE A 112 -50.78 1.60 0.61
CA ILE A 112 -51.02 2.23 1.92
C ILE A 112 -51.75 3.58 1.73
N PHE A 113 -51.30 4.38 0.77
CA PHE A 113 -51.96 5.65 0.43
C PHE A 113 -53.41 5.46 -0.03
N LEU A 114 -53.70 4.46 -0.86
CA LEU A 114 -55.08 4.18 -1.31
C LEU A 114 -56.00 3.81 -0.15
N ILE A 115 -55.50 3.06 0.83
CA ILE A 115 -56.24 2.68 2.03
C ILE A 115 -56.51 3.92 2.90
N LEU A 116 -55.46 4.68 3.25
CA LEU A 116 -55.59 5.83 4.14
C LEU A 116 -56.39 6.98 3.52
N SER A 117 -56.26 7.20 2.21
CA SER A 117 -57.03 8.24 1.52
C SER A 117 -58.53 7.95 1.47
N LYS A 118 -58.94 6.67 1.54
CA LYS A 118 -60.35 6.28 1.70
C LYS A 118 -60.83 6.49 3.15
N LEU A 119 -59.99 6.18 4.14
CA LEU A 119 -60.35 6.26 5.56
C LEU A 119 -60.43 7.72 6.08
N ILE A 120 -59.50 8.59 5.69
CA ILE A 120 -59.31 9.92 6.30
C ILE A 120 -60.16 11.03 5.64
N LYS A 121 -60.95 10.74 4.59
CA LYS A 121 -61.80 11.71 3.85
C LYS A 121 -61.12 13.08 3.60
N ILE A 122 -59.88 13.05 3.09
CA ILE A 122 -59.07 14.26 2.83
C ILE A 122 -59.74 15.12 1.74
N LYS A 123 -60.18 16.33 2.12
CA LYS A 123 -60.81 17.30 1.21
C LYS A 123 -59.74 18.14 0.52
N ASN A 124 -59.85 18.31 -0.79
CA ASN A 124 -59.01 19.23 -1.57
C ASN A 124 -59.61 20.64 -1.58
N PRO A 125 -58.81 21.69 -1.89
CA PRO A 125 -59.34 23.04 -2.07
C PRO A 125 -60.42 23.10 -3.14
N LYS A 126 -61.45 23.95 -2.92
CA LYS A 126 -62.61 24.08 -3.81
C LYS A 126 -62.27 24.73 -5.16
N ASN A 127 -61.27 25.60 -5.19
CA ASN A 127 -60.79 26.22 -6.43
C ASN A 127 -60.02 25.19 -7.28
N ALA A 128 -60.54 24.91 -8.48
CA ALA A 128 -59.97 23.93 -9.40
C ALA A 128 -58.54 24.27 -9.84
N VAL A 129 -58.25 25.55 -10.10
CA VAL A 129 -56.92 26.01 -10.53
C VAL A 129 -55.91 25.88 -9.40
N ALA A 130 -56.24 26.34 -8.20
CA ALA A 130 -55.37 26.20 -7.02
C ALA A 130 -55.13 24.72 -6.67
N ARG A 131 -56.14 23.86 -6.84
CA ARG A 131 -56.02 22.42 -6.64
C ARG A 131 -55.07 21.77 -7.64
N MET A 132 -55.18 22.13 -8.92
CA MET A 132 -54.33 21.59 -9.99
C MET A 132 -52.89 22.07 -9.85
N LEU A 133 -52.66 23.38 -9.76
CA LEU A 133 -51.31 23.95 -9.62
C LEU A 133 -50.61 23.48 -8.34
N GLY A 134 -51.32 23.44 -7.21
CA GLY A 134 -50.77 22.88 -5.98
C GLY A 134 -50.44 21.39 -6.08
N GLY A 135 -51.27 20.62 -6.81
CA GLY A 135 -51.00 19.22 -7.12
C GLY A 135 -49.75 19.03 -8.00
N ALA A 136 -49.58 19.86 -9.04
CA ALA A 136 -48.40 19.86 -9.90
C ALA A 136 -47.12 20.19 -9.11
N GLY A 137 -47.15 21.21 -8.26
CA GLY A 137 -46.01 21.60 -7.43
C GLY A 137 -45.55 20.47 -6.50
N ILE A 138 -46.47 19.80 -5.81
CA ILE A 138 -46.12 18.63 -4.99
C ILE A 138 -45.67 17.45 -5.86
N GLY A 139 -46.28 17.25 -7.03
CA GLY A 139 -45.84 16.26 -8.01
C GLY A 139 -44.39 16.49 -8.46
N PHE A 140 -44.00 17.74 -8.69
CA PHE A 140 -42.62 18.12 -8.99
C PHE A 140 -41.67 17.75 -7.84
N VAL A 141 -41.98 18.11 -6.59
CA VAL A 141 -41.14 17.75 -5.43
C VAL A 141 -41.02 16.22 -5.26
N ILE A 142 -42.11 15.47 -5.43
CA ILE A 142 -42.08 14.00 -5.46
C ILE A 142 -41.17 13.49 -6.59
N GLY A 143 -41.23 14.14 -7.76
CA GLY A 143 -40.36 13.88 -8.89
C GLY A 143 -38.89 14.10 -8.54
N ILE A 144 -38.56 15.19 -7.84
CA ILE A 144 -37.19 15.48 -7.36
C ILE A 144 -36.70 14.39 -6.40
N VAL A 145 -37.53 13.92 -5.46
CA VAL A 145 -37.16 12.80 -4.57
C VAL A 145 -36.88 11.53 -5.37
N GLY A 146 -37.75 11.19 -6.34
CA GLY A 146 -37.52 10.02 -7.21
C GLY A 146 -36.30 10.17 -8.11
N LEU A 147 -36.03 11.38 -8.58
CA LEU A 147 -34.85 11.71 -9.38
C LEU A 147 -33.59 11.58 -8.53
N LEU A 148 -33.57 12.10 -7.30
CA LEU A 148 -32.47 11.98 -6.36
C LEU A 148 -32.06 10.50 -6.16
N VAL A 149 -33.04 9.64 -5.89
CA VAL A 149 -32.79 8.20 -5.73
C VAL A 149 -32.20 7.55 -6.98
N PHE A 150 -32.63 7.99 -8.16
CA PHE A 150 -32.11 7.49 -9.44
C PHE A 150 -30.69 8.00 -9.73
N VAL A 151 -30.44 9.30 -9.55
CA VAL A 151 -29.15 9.90 -9.91
C VAL A 151 -28.05 9.53 -8.93
N THR A 152 -28.36 9.23 -7.65
CA THR A 152 -27.35 8.85 -6.65
C THR A 152 -26.43 7.72 -7.12
N PRO A 153 -26.91 6.50 -7.47
CA PRO A 153 -26.02 5.46 -7.98
C PRO A 153 -25.51 5.77 -9.39
N VAL A 154 -26.35 6.26 -10.30
CA VAL A 154 -25.97 6.45 -11.71
C VAL A 154 -24.85 7.48 -11.84
N MET A 155 -24.99 8.65 -11.24
CA MET A 155 -23.99 9.71 -11.29
C MET A 155 -22.78 9.37 -10.41
N GLY A 156 -22.98 8.75 -9.25
CA GLY A 156 -21.88 8.35 -8.36
C GLY A 156 -20.89 7.42 -9.05
N TYR A 157 -21.36 6.34 -9.69
CA TYR A 157 -20.47 5.47 -10.47
C TYR A 157 -19.93 6.15 -11.73
N THR A 158 -20.76 6.94 -12.43
CA THR A 158 -20.29 7.64 -13.64
C THR A 158 -19.12 8.57 -13.31
N GLN A 159 -19.20 9.31 -12.20
CA GLN A 159 -18.12 10.18 -11.74
C GLN A 159 -16.91 9.38 -11.27
N LEU A 160 -17.11 8.31 -10.49
CA LEU A 160 -16.03 7.43 -10.03
C LEU A 160 -15.23 6.87 -11.21
N PHE A 161 -15.91 6.27 -12.20
CA PHE A 161 -15.26 5.71 -13.40
C PHE A 161 -14.62 6.78 -14.28
N SER A 162 -15.30 7.90 -14.52
CA SER A 162 -14.77 9.01 -15.33
C SER A 162 -13.47 9.57 -14.73
N ARG A 163 -13.43 9.73 -13.41
CA ARG A 163 -12.26 10.18 -12.69
C ARG A 163 -11.12 9.17 -12.74
N THR A 164 -11.41 7.87 -12.55
CA THR A 164 -10.41 6.80 -12.71
C THR A 164 -9.75 6.80 -14.09
N ILE A 165 -10.52 6.90 -15.16
CA ILE A 165 -9.95 6.94 -16.52
C ILE A 165 -9.06 8.17 -16.71
N THR A 166 -9.40 9.30 -16.07
CA THR A 166 -8.62 10.54 -16.19
C THR A 166 -7.34 10.53 -15.35
N GLU A 167 -7.36 9.88 -14.19
CA GLU A 167 -6.26 9.89 -13.22
C GLU A 167 -5.32 8.67 -13.36
N ALA A 168 -5.75 7.58 -14.00
CA ALA A 168 -4.97 6.34 -14.15
C ALA A 168 -4.71 6.00 -15.63
N ASP A 169 -3.90 6.83 -16.27
CA ASP A 169 -3.52 6.77 -17.68
C ASP A 169 -2.75 5.49 -18.04
N ALA A 170 -1.74 5.10 -17.27
CA ALA A 170 -0.94 3.89 -17.52
C ALA A 170 -1.79 2.61 -17.39
N LEU A 171 -2.64 2.55 -16.37
CA LEU A 171 -3.63 1.48 -16.21
C LEU A 171 -4.62 1.44 -17.38
N THR A 172 -5.07 2.60 -17.83
CA THR A 172 -6.00 2.75 -18.96
C THR A 172 -5.37 2.29 -20.27
N ALA A 173 -4.13 2.70 -20.56
CA ALA A 173 -3.39 2.31 -21.74
C ALA A 173 -3.19 0.79 -21.83
N ARG A 174 -2.96 0.13 -20.69
CA ARG A 174 -2.74 -1.32 -20.61
C ARG A 174 -4.01 -2.15 -20.80
N MET A 175 -5.19 -1.57 -20.63
CA MET A 175 -6.47 -2.28 -20.79
C MET A 175 -6.89 -2.49 -22.26
N GLY A 176 -6.15 -1.95 -23.25
CA GLY A 176 -5.96 -2.45 -24.62
C GLY A 176 -7.15 -2.58 -25.59
N ASP A 177 -8.33 -3.02 -25.14
CA ASP A 177 -9.44 -3.47 -25.99
C ASP A 177 -10.62 -2.49 -26.07
N MET A 178 -10.63 -1.46 -25.22
CA MET A 178 -11.54 -0.32 -25.32
C MET A 178 -10.72 0.95 -25.25
N ASP A 179 -10.95 1.87 -26.18
CA ASP A 179 -10.49 3.26 -26.04
C ASP A 179 -11.33 3.90 -24.92
N LEU A 180 -10.91 3.65 -23.67
CA LEU A 180 -11.60 4.11 -22.47
C LEU A 180 -11.53 5.63 -22.35
N GLU A 181 -10.49 6.26 -22.90
CA GLU A 181 -10.40 7.71 -23.02
C GLU A 181 -11.49 8.24 -23.95
N GLU A 182 -11.61 7.70 -25.17
CA GLU A 182 -12.69 8.04 -26.09
C GLU A 182 -14.07 7.76 -25.46
N TYR A 183 -14.23 6.62 -24.77
CA TYR A 183 -15.47 6.28 -24.08
C TYR A 183 -15.79 7.29 -22.95
N ASN A 184 -14.78 7.73 -22.19
CA ASN A 184 -14.94 8.72 -21.15
C ASN A 184 -15.37 10.07 -21.73
N GLU A 185 -14.67 10.55 -22.76
CA GLU A 185 -14.96 11.81 -23.45
C GLU A 185 -16.34 11.81 -24.13
N GLN A 186 -16.70 10.70 -24.78
CA GLN A 186 -17.94 10.59 -25.56
C GLN A 186 -19.17 10.31 -24.66
N TYR A 187 -19.01 9.56 -23.56
CA TYR A 187 -20.14 9.06 -22.78
C TYR A 187 -20.13 9.47 -21.31
N LEU A 188 -19.05 9.23 -20.55
CA LEU A 188 -19.05 9.38 -19.09
C LEU A 188 -18.92 10.84 -18.65
N ALA A 189 -17.92 11.58 -19.12
CA ALA A 189 -17.71 12.98 -18.75
C ALA A 189 -18.89 13.88 -19.12
N PRO A 190 -19.54 13.74 -20.31
CA PRO A 190 -20.77 14.46 -20.62
C PRO A 190 -21.96 14.04 -19.75
N ALA A 191 -22.06 12.75 -19.41
CA ALA A 191 -23.11 12.23 -18.52
C ALA A 191 -22.97 12.80 -17.09
N ALA A 192 -21.75 12.85 -16.56
CA ALA A 192 -21.44 13.45 -15.26
C ALA A 192 -21.80 14.95 -15.18
N LYS A 193 -21.83 15.64 -16.33
CA LYS A 193 -22.19 17.06 -16.46
C LYS A 193 -23.63 17.31 -16.90
N ALA A 194 -24.48 16.28 -16.95
CA ALA A 194 -25.89 16.43 -17.36
C ALA A 194 -26.64 17.42 -16.44
N PRO A 195 -27.16 18.56 -16.92
CA PRO A 195 -27.48 19.71 -16.07
C PRO A 195 -28.40 19.42 -14.88
N VAL A 196 -29.63 18.93 -15.15
CA VAL A 196 -30.65 18.69 -14.11
C VAL A 196 -30.24 17.53 -13.19
N ALA A 197 -29.62 16.49 -13.75
CA ALA A 197 -29.16 15.33 -12.97
C ALA A 197 -27.97 15.69 -12.06
N ALA A 198 -26.99 16.41 -12.59
CA ALA A 198 -25.81 16.89 -11.86
C ALA A 198 -26.19 17.87 -10.76
N GLN A 199 -27.12 18.81 -11.02
CA GLN A 199 -27.60 19.72 -9.98
C GLN A 199 -28.27 18.98 -8.81
N VAL A 200 -29.13 18.00 -9.11
CA VAL A 200 -29.78 17.19 -8.06
C VAL A 200 -28.77 16.31 -7.32
N TYR A 201 -27.80 15.74 -8.05
CA TYR A 201 -26.72 14.96 -7.45
C TYR A 201 -25.85 15.80 -6.52
N ASN A 202 -25.41 16.99 -6.96
CA ASN A 202 -24.57 17.88 -6.15
C ASN A 202 -25.29 18.42 -4.90
N MET A 203 -26.62 18.50 -4.92
CA MET A 203 -27.38 19.00 -3.77
C MET A 203 -27.39 18.01 -2.59
N LEU A 204 -27.62 16.72 -2.86
CA LEU A 204 -27.76 15.67 -1.84
C LEU A 204 -27.28 14.29 -2.29
N GLY A 205 -27.23 14.05 -3.60
CA GLY A 205 -26.92 12.75 -4.18
C GLY A 205 -25.51 12.28 -3.88
N ASP A 206 -24.53 13.19 -3.84
CA ASP A 206 -23.14 12.90 -3.48
C ASP A 206 -23.00 12.40 -2.03
N SER A 207 -23.58 13.13 -1.08
CA SER A 207 -23.60 12.70 0.32
C SER A 207 -24.36 11.38 0.52
N LEU A 208 -25.43 11.14 -0.25
CA LEU A 208 -26.13 9.86 -0.23
C LEU A 208 -25.30 8.74 -0.85
N PHE A 209 -24.59 9.00 -1.94
CA PHE A 209 -23.72 8.03 -2.59
C PHE A 209 -22.59 7.64 -1.65
N SER A 210 -21.80 8.59 -1.17
CA SER A 210 -20.74 8.39 -0.17
C SER A 210 -21.28 7.73 1.11
N GLY A 211 -22.49 8.12 1.52
CA GLY A 211 -23.19 7.51 2.63
C GLY A 211 -23.50 6.04 2.37
N LEU A 212 -23.97 5.65 1.19
CA LEU A 212 -24.36 4.29 0.80
C LEU A 212 -23.15 3.40 0.47
N SER A 213 -22.11 3.97 -0.12
CA SER A 213 -20.85 3.31 -0.50
C SER A 213 -19.79 3.31 0.61
N SER A 214 -20.19 3.60 1.85
CA SER A 214 -19.32 3.46 3.02
C SER A 214 -19.60 2.18 3.82
N ALA A 215 -18.58 1.65 4.48
CA ALA A 215 -18.70 0.54 5.41
C ALA A 215 -17.95 0.85 6.72
N LYS A 216 -18.06 -0.07 7.68
CA LYS A 216 -17.21 -0.04 8.88
C LYS A 216 -16.19 -1.16 8.79
N TRP A 217 -14.94 -0.85 9.10
CA TRP A 217 -13.84 -1.79 9.19
C TRP A 217 -13.05 -1.47 10.45
N ASN A 218 -12.85 -2.45 11.34
CA ASN A 218 -12.12 -2.29 12.60
C ASN A 218 -12.51 -1.05 13.44
N GLY A 219 -13.79 -0.66 13.40
CA GLY A 219 -14.33 0.51 14.10
C GLY A 219 -14.27 1.82 13.31
N GLU A 220 -13.50 1.87 12.24
CA GLU A 220 -13.34 3.03 11.37
C GLU A 220 -14.36 3.06 10.23
N LYS A 221 -14.66 4.26 9.73
CA LYS A 221 -15.56 4.44 8.57
C LYS A 221 -14.74 4.48 7.29
N VAL A 222 -14.89 3.45 6.48
CA VAL A 222 -14.25 3.31 5.17
C VAL A 222 -15.20 3.77 4.06
N ARG A 223 -14.69 4.38 3.00
CA ARG A 223 -15.48 4.87 1.85
C ARG A 223 -14.93 4.30 0.55
N LEU A 224 -15.83 3.83 -0.32
CA LEU A 224 -15.46 3.28 -1.63
C LEU A 224 -14.53 4.19 -2.41
N GLU A 225 -14.80 5.50 -2.44
CA GLU A 225 -14.01 6.45 -3.23
C GLU A 225 -12.52 6.46 -2.84
N ASN A 226 -12.24 6.49 -1.54
CA ASN A 226 -10.86 6.51 -1.04
C ASN A 226 -10.15 5.20 -1.36
N GLU A 227 -10.78 4.07 -1.06
CA GLU A 227 -10.20 2.74 -1.29
C GLU A 227 -10.02 2.47 -2.78
N TRP A 228 -10.98 2.87 -3.60
CA TRP A 228 -10.94 2.70 -5.04
C TRP A 228 -9.80 3.49 -5.67
N PHE A 229 -9.65 4.78 -5.33
CA PHE A 229 -8.57 5.59 -5.88
C PHE A 229 -7.20 5.19 -5.36
N ALA A 230 -7.09 4.72 -4.11
CA ALA A 230 -5.84 4.16 -3.61
C ALA A 230 -5.44 2.91 -4.41
N VAL A 231 -6.33 1.94 -4.58
CA VAL A 231 -6.04 0.71 -5.35
C VAL A 231 -5.70 1.03 -6.81
N VAL A 232 -6.48 1.91 -7.45
CA VAL A 232 -6.27 2.32 -8.83
C VAL A 232 -4.94 3.07 -8.98
N GLY A 233 -4.63 3.99 -8.06
CA GLY A 233 -3.39 4.75 -8.05
C GLY A 233 -2.18 3.84 -7.89
N THR A 234 -2.16 2.99 -6.85
CA THR A 234 -1.10 2.00 -6.63
C THR A 234 -0.91 1.09 -7.84
N ALA A 235 -1.99 0.64 -8.49
CA ALA A 235 -1.90 -0.17 -9.69
C ALA A 235 -1.34 0.60 -10.90
N ASN A 236 -1.73 1.87 -11.08
CA ASN A 236 -1.22 2.74 -12.14
C ASN A 236 0.28 2.95 -12.02
N ASP A 237 0.74 3.27 -10.81
CA ASP A 237 2.15 3.51 -10.51
C ASP A 237 2.97 2.21 -10.63
N GLY A 238 2.41 1.08 -10.16
CA GLY A 238 3.02 -0.24 -10.37
C GLY A 238 3.17 -0.62 -11.85
N ILE A 239 2.23 -0.22 -12.71
CA ILE A 239 2.35 -0.41 -14.17
C ILE A 239 3.48 0.44 -14.74
N ARG A 240 3.58 1.71 -14.35
CA ARG A 240 4.67 2.62 -14.78
C ARG A 240 6.04 2.05 -14.42
N LEU A 241 6.18 1.54 -13.20
CA LEU A 241 7.41 0.89 -12.75
C LEU A 241 7.71 -0.36 -13.58
N ALA A 242 6.72 -1.22 -13.81
CA ALA A 242 6.90 -2.46 -14.57
C ALA A 242 7.22 -2.26 -16.07
N GLU A 243 7.02 -1.06 -16.62
CA GLU A 243 7.36 -0.73 -18.01
C GLU A 243 8.85 -0.45 -18.21
N LYS A 244 9.60 -0.22 -17.13
CA LYS A 244 11.04 0.02 -17.19
C LYS A 244 11.81 -1.03 -16.40
N PRO A 245 13.01 -1.41 -16.87
CA PRO A 245 13.90 -2.22 -16.04
C PRO A 245 14.37 -1.38 -14.84
N VAL A 246 14.57 -2.02 -13.68
CA VAL A 246 15.01 -1.37 -12.43
C VAL A 246 16.30 -0.57 -12.63
N ALA A 247 17.20 -1.02 -13.51
CA ALA A 247 18.44 -0.32 -13.83
C ALA A 247 18.25 1.04 -14.52
N GLU A 248 17.07 1.32 -15.09
CA GLU A 248 16.73 2.59 -15.73
C GLU A 248 15.88 3.51 -14.83
N TYR A 249 15.65 3.12 -13.57
CA TYR A 249 14.86 3.93 -12.65
C TYR A 249 15.55 5.26 -12.35
N GLY A 250 14.78 6.35 -12.44
CA GLY A 250 15.20 7.70 -12.11
C GLY A 250 14.17 8.42 -11.24
N GLU A 251 14.21 9.75 -11.25
CA GLU A 251 13.32 10.62 -10.45
C GLU A 251 11.83 10.32 -10.67
N SER A 252 11.42 9.97 -11.90
CA SER A 252 10.03 9.60 -12.19
C SER A 252 9.59 8.31 -11.52
N GLU A 253 10.47 7.31 -11.45
CA GLU A 253 10.16 6.01 -10.83
C GLU A 253 10.19 6.12 -9.32
N SER A 254 11.14 6.87 -8.76
CA SER A 254 11.13 7.29 -7.35
C SER A 254 9.80 7.95 -6.97
N GLN A 255 9.35 8.93 -7.76
CA GLN A 255 8.07 9.59 -7.53
C GLN A 255 6.90 8.59 -7.56
N SER A 256 6.86 7.66 -8.52
CA SER A 256 5.83 6.62 -8.56
C SER A 256 5.86 5.71 -7.32
N ILE A 257 7.03 5.37 -6.79
CA ILE A 257 7.15 4.58 -5.55
C ILE A 257 6.54 5.37 -4.37
N HIS A 258 6.90 6.63 -4.20
CA HIS A 258 6.33 7.51 -3.15
C HIS A 258 4.82 7.70 -3.30
N GLU A 259 4.32 7.81 -4.54
CA GLU A 259 2.88 7.87 -4.82
C GLU A 259 2.17 6.56 -4.44
N MET A 260 2.80 5.40 -4.67
CA MET A 260 2.29 4.12 -4.18
C MET A 260 2.21 4.09 -2.64
N VAL A 261 3.25 4.54 -1.94
CA VAL A 261 3.25 4.60 -0.47
C VAL A 261 2.12 5.52 0.03
N ALA A 262 1.99 6.71 -0.55
CA ALA A 262 0.93 7.65 -0.19
C ALA A 262 -0.48 7.09 -0.49
N ASN A 263 -0.64 6.30 -1.55
CA ASN A 263 -1.91 5.64 -1.86
C ASN A 263 -2.25 4.55 -0.85
N VAL A 264 -1.26 3.75 -0.42
CA VAL A 264 -1.42 2.75 0.64
C VAL A 264 -1.79 3.42 1.97
N ASP A 265 -1.09 4.49 2.37
CA ASP A 265 -1.35 5.21 3.64
C ASP A 265 -2.77 5.81 3.70
N ARG A 266 -3.31 6.26 2.56
CA ARG A 266 -4.67 6.81 2.47
C ARG A 266 -5.78 5.77 2.60
N SER A 267 -5.45 4.48 2.47
CA SER A 267 -6.42 3.39 2.36
C SER A 267 -6.35 2.45 3.55
N VAL A 268 -7.46 2.40 4.29
CA VAL A 268 -7.56 1.56 5.49
C VAL A 268 -7.59 0.07 5.10
N LEU A 269 -8.23 -0.26 3.97
CA LEU A 269 -8.33 -1.65 3.52
C LEU A 269 -7.05 -2.10 2.80
N LEU A 270 -6.48 -1.26 1.92
CA LEU A 270 -5.27 -1.62 1.19
C LEU A 270 -4.08 -1.76 2.13
N SER A 271 -3.90 -0.87 3.11
CA SER A 271 -2.83 -1.01 4.09
C SER A 271 -2.91 -2.35 4.83
N GLY A 272 -4.10 -2.70 5.35
CA GLY A 272 -4.31 -3.98 6.02
C GLY A 272 -4.10 -5.20 5.11
N LEU A 273 -4.61 -5.16 3.87
CA LEU A 273 -4.41 -6.24 2.91
C LEU A 273 -2.94 -6.43 2.52
N ALA A 274 -2.28 -5.33 2.18
CA ALA A 274 -0.94 -5.33 1.67
C ALA A 274 0.07 -5.67 2.78
N SER A 275 -0.13 -5.19 4.01
CA SER A 275 0.73 -5.56 5.14
C SER A 275 0.72 -7.06 5.40
N HIS A 276 -0.47 -7.69 5.42
CA HIS A 276 -0.58 -9.15 5.60
C HIS A 276 0.00 -9.93 4.43
N ALA A 277 -0.23 -9.46 3.20
CA ALA A 277 0.31 -10.11 2.01
C ALA A 277 1.84 -10.05 1.99
N ILE A 278 2.43 -8.89 2.31
CA ILE A 278 3.88 -8.68 2.32
C ILE A 278 4.54 -9.41 3.50
N SER A 279 3.95 -9.37 4.70
CA SER A 279 4.43 -10.15 5.84
C SER A 279 4.41 -11.65 5.56
N SER A 280 3.29 -12.19 5.04
CA SER A 280 3.19 -13.61 4.67
C SER A 280 4.19 -14.01 3.57
N PHE A 281 4.44 -13.11 2.63
CA PHE A 281 5.42 -13.30 1.57
C PHE A 281 6.85 -13.35 2.12
N ALA A 282 7.18 -12.41 3.00
CA ALA A 282 8.49 -12.35 3.62
C ALA A 282 8.75 -13.58 4.51
N ASP A 283 7.79 -13.98 5.34
CA ASP A 283 7.86 -15.18 6.16
C ASP A 283 8.10 -16.44 5.30
N ALA A 284 7.28 -16.63 4.26
CA ALA A 284 7.43 -17.79 3.38
C ALA A 284 8.83 -17.84 2.73
N TRP A 285 9.35 -16.70 2.28
CA TRP A 285 10.67 -16.64 1.65
C TRP A 285 11.81 -16.85 2.65
N LEU A 286 11.70 -16.35 3.88
CA LEU A 286 12.65 -16.61 4.96
C LEU A 286 12.67 -18.09 5.37
N GLU A 287 11.52 -18.76 5.32
CA GLU A 287 11.40 -20.21 5.59
C GLU A 287 11.86 -21.08 4.40
N GLY A 288 12.18 -20.47 3.25
CA GLY A 288 12.57 -21.17 2.02
C GLY A 288 11.39 -21.77 1.24
N ASP A 289 10.17 -21.40 1.59
CA ASP A 289 8.94 -21.82 0.95
C ASP A 289 8.57 -20.92 -0.24
N LEU A 290 7.66 -21.43 -1.09
CA LEU A 290 7.10 -20.67 -2.20
C LEU A 290 5.96 -19.77 -1.71
N PHE A 291 5.95 -18.51 -2.12
CA PHE A 291 4.78 -17.64 -1.95
C PHE A 291 4.04 -17.52 -3.28
N MET A 292 2.78 -17.98 -3.33
CA MET A 292 1.97 -18.00 -4.56
C MET A 292 2.70 -18.64 -5.77
N GLY A 293 3.49 -19.68 -5.53
CA GLY A 293 4.28 -20.36 -6.57
C GLY A 293 5.57 -19.63 -6.97
N ILE A 294 5.89 -18.51 -6.32
CA ILE A 294 7.10 -17.72 -6.56
C ILE A 294 8.13 -18.06 -5.47
N ALA A 295 9.27 -18.59 -5.89
CA ALA A 295 10.42 -18.83 -5.01
C ALA A 295 11.14 -17.52 -4.70
N LYS A 296 11.78 -17.47 -3.53
CA LYS A 296 12.76 -16.42 -3.20
C LYS A 296 13.76 -16.27 -4.36
N PRO A 297 13.99 -15.05 -4.88
CA PRO A 297 14.95 -14.82 -5.95
C PRO A 297 16.35 -15.16 -5.44
N THR A 298 17.14 -15.81 -6.29
CA THR A 298 18.56 -16.06 -5.99
C THR A 298 19.33 -14.75 -6.18
N VAL A 299 19.64 -14.09 -5.07
CA VAL A 299 20.46 -12.89 -5.03
C VAL A 299 21.93 -13.28 -4.93
N GLY A 300 22.54 -13.59 -6.08
CA GLY A 300 23.99 -13.66 -6.29
C GLY A 300 24.86 -14.08 -5.10
N GLU A 301 25.79 -13.21 -4.70
CA GLU A 301 26.71 -13.43 -3.58
C GLU A 301 25.99 -13.57 -2.23
N GLU A 302 26.48 -14.48 -1.39
CA GLU A 302 25.93 -14.75 -0.04
C GLU A 302 25.88 -13.51 0.88
N SER A 303 26.74 -12.51 0.65
CA SER A 303 26.73 -11.22 1.36
C SER A 303 25.48 -10.39 1.05
N ILE A 304 25.00 -10.43 -0.20
CA ILE A 304 23.80 -9.73 -0.66
C ILE A 304 22.55 -10.47 -0.15
N GLU A 305 22.60 -11.80 -0.09
CA GLU A 305 21.52 -12.60 0.45
C GLU A 305 21.20 -12.28 1.92
N ILE A 306 22.21 -12.05 2.77
CA ILE A 306 22.02 -11.69 4.19
C ILE A 306 21.33 -10.33 4.34
N ILE A 307 21.69 -9.35 3.49
CA ILE A 307 21.06 -8.03 3.51
C ILE A 307 19.60 -8.15 3.06
N PHE A 308 19.36 -8.93 2.00
CA PHE A 308 18.03 -9.22 1.51
C PHE A 308 17.16 -9.90 2.58
N ASP A 309 17.70 -10.88 3.29
CA ASP A 309 17.02 -11.55 4.40
C ASP A 309 16.73 -10.59 5.56
N GLY A 310 17.65 -9.69 5.88
CA GLY A 310 17.40 -8.62 6.86
C GLY A 310 16.23 -7.70 6.45
N LEU A 311 16.08 -7.37 5.16
CA LEU A 311 14.92 -6.61 4.67
C LEU A 311 13.62 -7.43 4.77
N LEU A 312 13.69 -8.73 4.47
CA LEU A 312 12.55 -9.64 4.65
C LEU A 312 12.15 -9.76 6.12
N GLU A 313 13.10 -9.81 7.07
CA GLU A 313 12.80 -9.85 8.50
C GLU A 313 12.02 -8.61 8.96
N VAL A 314 12.34 -7.43 8.42
CA VAL A 314 11.57 -6.21 8.68
C VAL A 314 10.15 -6.32 8.13
N LEU A 315 10.02 -6.78 6.89
CA LEU A 315 8.73 -6.92 6.21
C LEU A 315 7.84 -8.00 6.85
N ALA A 316 8.44 -9.09 7.33
CA ALA A 316 7.77 -10.15 8.09
C ALA A 316 7.09 -9.60 9.35
N LEU A 317 7.71 -8.62 10.00
CA LEU A 317 7.22 -7.96 11.21
C LEU A 317 6.37 -6.70 10.94
N THR A 318 5.97 -6.46 9.69
CA THR A 318 5.12 -5.31 9.34
C THR A 318 3.64 -5.58 9.66
N ASP A 319 2.93 -4.55 10.06
CA ASP A 319 1.49 -4.56 10.33
C ASP A 319 0.83 -3.33 9.71
N ALA A 320 -0.50 -3.24 9.73
CA ALA A 320 -1.22 -2.16 9.07
C ALA A 320 -0.84 -0.73 9.57
N ASP A 321 -0.33 -0.61 10.80
CA ASP A 321 0.02 0.68 11.42
C ASP A 321 1.45 1.12 11.08
N GLN A 322 2.34 0.16 10.80
CA GLN A 322 3.73 0.42 10.42
C GLN A 322 3.97 0.31 8.92
N PHE A 323 3.10 -0.35 8.17
CA PHE A 323 3.32 -0.71 6.78
C PHE A 323 3.68 0.50 5.89
N ALA A 324 2.91 1.59 5.97
CA ALA A 324 3.22 2.80 5.21
C ALA A 324 4.58 3.40 5.57
N LYS A 325 4.99 3.35 6.84
CA LYS A 325 6.30 3.89 7.28
C LYS A 325 7.45 2.99 6.86
N ASP A 326 7.25 1.67 6.93
CA ASP A 326 8.22 0.70 6.46
C ASP A 326 8.41 0.88 4.94
N LEU A 327 7.32 1.04 4.17
CA LEU A 327 7.36 1.34 2.74
C LEU A 327 8.02 2.69 2.41
N GLU A 328 7.73 3.75 3.18
CA GLU A 328 8.38 5.06 3.01
C GLU A 328 9.90 4.92 3.18
N PHE A 329 10.35 4.17 4.18
CA PHE A 329 11.77 3.90 4.36
C PHE A 329 12.38 3.17 3.15
N PHE A 330 11.68 2.17 2.59
CA PHE A 330 12.16 1.50 1.37
C PHE A 330 12.18 2.45 0.17
N ALA A 331 11.22 3.39 0.08
CA ALA A 331 11.22 4.42 -0.94
C ALA A 331 12.44 5.36 -0.80
N ASP A 332 12.74 5.83 0.41
CA ASP A 332 13.92 6.63 0.72
C ASP A 332 15.23 5.88 0.37
N LEU A 333 15.28 4.57 0.61
CA LEU A 333 16.43 3.75 0.23
C LEU A 333 16.55 3.64 -1.30
N ILE A 334 15.45 3.54 -2.03
CA ILE A 334 15.45 3.52 -3.50
C ILE A 334 15.89 4.89 -4.06
N ASP A 335 15.46 5.99 -3.45
CA ASP A 335 15.92 7.34 -3.82
C ASP A 335 17.43 7.43 -3.73
N LEU A 336 18.01 6.91 -2.64
CA LEU A 336 19.44 6.87 -2.45
C LEU A 336 20.14 6.00 -3.51
N LEU A 337 19.58 4.83 -3.84
CA LEU A 337 20.10 3.96 -4.90
C LEU A 337 20.06 4.64 -6.29
N ILE A 338 19.06 5.49 -6.54
CA ILE A 338 18.91 6.27 -7.78
C ILE A 338 19.90 7.44 -7.81
N GLU A 339 19.97 8.23 -6.74
CA GLU A 339 20.85 9.39 -6.60
C GLU A 339 22.31 9.01 -6.85
N HIS A 340 22.73 7.89 -6.25
CA HIS A 340 24.07 7.34 -6.37
C HIS A 340 24.24 6.41 -7.59
N GLN A 341 23.27 6.38 -8.52
CA GLN A 341 23.23 5.56 -9.75
C GLN A 341 23.58 4.07 -9.55
N VAL A 342 23.33 3.53 -8.36
CA VAL A 342 23.62 2.14 -8.00
C VAL A 342 22.78 1.19 -8.86
N LEU A 343 21.49 1.50 -9.06
CA LEU A 343 20.60 0.67 -9.87
C LEU A 343 21.10 0.54 -11.32
N ALA A 344 21.59 1.63 -11.91
CA ALA A 344 22.14 1.63 -13.27
C ALA A 344 23.37 0.74 -13.36
N GLN A 345 24.23 0.75 -12.34
CA GLN A 345 25.41 -0.11 -12.31
C GLN A 345 25.03 -1.59 -12.20
N ILE A 346 24.09 -1.95 -11.33
CA ILE A 346 23.57 -3.33 -11.20
C ILE A 346 23.12 -3.90 -12.56
N GLY A 347 22.58 -3.07 -13.47
CA GLY A 347 22.18 -3.50 -14.80
C GLY A 347 23.30 -3.69 -15.83
N THR A 348 24.52 -3.24 -15.52
CA THR A 348 25.64 -3.17 -16.49
C THR A 348 26.87 -3.97 -16.09
N THR A 349 27.09 -4.24 -14.80
CA THR A 349 28.24 -5.00 -14.31
C THR A 349 27.94 -6.51 -14.28
N GLU A 350 28.74 -7.28 -15.03
CA GLU A 350 28.74 -8.75 -14.94
C GLU A 350 29.57 -9.26 -13.74
N ASP A 351 30.40 -8.40 -13.13
CA ASP A 351 31.27 -8.72 -12.00
C ASP A 351 30.82 -7.99 -10.72
N THR A 352 30.53 -8.75 -9.66
CA THR A 352 30.10 -8.23 -8.36
C THR A 352 31.18 -7.37 -7.69
N GLN A 353 32.47 -7.62 -7.97
CA GLN A 353 33.57 -6.82 -7.40
C GLN A 353 33.55 -5.37 -7.91
N ASP A 354 33.19 -5.17 -9.18
CA ASP A 354 33.06 -3.84 -9.78
C ASP A 354 31.86 -3.08 -9.19
N LEU A 355 30.77 -3.78 -8.86
CA LEU A 355 29.62 -3.19 -8.17
C LEU A 355 29.99 -2.74 -6.74
N ILE A 356 30.73 -3.57 -6.00
CA ILE A 356 31.19 -3.22 -4.65
C ILE A 356 32.09 -1.98 -4.70
N ALA A 357 33.09 -1.95 -5.59
CA ALA A 357 33.96 -0.77 -5.76
C ALA A 357 33.17 0.50 -6.16
N TYR A 358 32.07 0.33 -6.89
CA TYR A 358 31.17 1.43 -7.23
C TYR A 358 30.35 1.93 -6.03
N LEU A 359 29.69 1.04 -5.29
CA LEU A 359 28.86 1.37 -4.11
C LEU A 359 29.62 2.22 -3.10
N VAL A 360 30.92 2.03 -3.06
CA VAL A 360 31.81 2.83 -2.27
C VAL A 360 31.99 4.19 -2.89
N SER A 361 32.58 4.19 -4.09
CA SER A 361 33.15 5.40 -4.66
C SER A 361 32.08 6.42 -4.99
N SER A 362 30.81 5.98 -5.07
CA SER A 362 29.62 6.80 -5.18
C SER A 362 29.31 7.61 -3.92
N GLY A 363 29.70 7.14 -2.72
CA GLY A 363 29.28 7.74 -1.44
C GLY A 363 27.95 7.18 -0.91
N PHE A 364 27.41 6.13 -1.53
CA PHE A 364 26.15 5.49 -1.14
C PHE A 364 26.21 4.88 0.27
N LEU A 365 27.26 4.13 0.60
CA LEU A 365 27.32 3.34 1.84
C LEU A 365 27.20 4.17 3.13
N PRO A 366 27.90 5.31 3.29
CA PRO A 366 27.73 6.16 4.48
C PRO A 366 26.31 6.71 4.64
N GLU A 367 25.66 7.13 3.56
CA GLU A 367 24.31 7.68 3.59
C GLU A 367 23.26 6.58 3.85
N ALA A 368 23.44 5.41 3.24
CA ALA A 368 22.58 4.24 3.48
C ALA A 368 22.65 3.81 4.95
N LYS A 369 23.87 3.77 5.52
CA LYS A 369 24.06 3.46 6.93
C LYS A 369 23.44 4.51 7.86
N ALA A 370 23.54 5.79 7.52
CA ALA A 370 22.90 6.85 8.28
C ALA A 370 21.36 6.75 8.25
N LEU A 371 20.79 6.44 7.07
CA LEU A 371 19.35 6.23 6.89
C LEU A 371 18.86 5.02 7.69
N ILE A 372 19.55 3.88 7.54
CA ILE A 372 19.26 2.63 8.28
C ILE A 372 19.37 2.86 9.79
N GLY A 373 20.47 3.46 10.25
CA GLY A 373 20.73 3.71 11.67
C GLY A 373 19.77 4.70 12.33
N ALA A 374 19.09 5.54 11.54
CA ALA A 374 18.06 6.45 12.04
C ALA A 374 16.73 5.74 12.34
N ASN A 375 16.52 4.51 11.84
CA ASN A 375 15.28 3.76 12.01
C ASN A 375 15.50 2.50 12.87
N PRO A 376 15.03 2.46 14.13
CA PRO A 376 15.20 1.30 15.01
C PRO A 376 14.60 -0.01 14.48
N ARG A 377 13.60 0.06 13.58
CA ARG A 377 13.03 -1.14 12.94
C ARG A 377 13.98 -1.78 11.94
N MET A 378 14.99 -1.04 11.46
CA MET A 378 15.98 -1.48 10.48
C MET A 378 17.26 -2.03 11.13
N ASN A 379 17.25 -2.25 12.44
CA ASN A 379 18.40 -2.84 13.15
C ASN A 379 18.81 -4.19 12.55
N ALA A 380 17.86 -5.03 12.13
CA ALA A 380 18.16 -6.31 11.45
C ALA A 380 18.98 -6.09 10.17
N VAL A 381 18.67 -5.06 9.39
CA VAL A 381 19.41 -4.69 8.18
C VAL A 381 20.78 -4.12 8.53
N ASN A 382 20.88 -3.29 9.56
CA ASN A 382 22.16 -2.77 10.05
C ASN A 382 23.09 -3.90 10.51
N ASP A 383 22.55 -4.83 11.30
CA ASP A 383 23.26 -6.00 11.79
C ASP A 383 23.69 -6.91 10.64
N ALA A 384 22.83 -7.10 9.63
CA ALA A 384 23.13 -7.84 8.41
C ALA A 384 24.31 -7.22 7.63
N ILE A 385 24.31 -5.90 7.42
CA ILE A 385 25.41 -5.17 6.76
C ILE A 385 26.71 -5.31 7.56
N SER A 386 26.65 -5.11 8.88
CA SER A 386 27.83 -5.27 9.75
C SER A 386 28.36 -6.71 9.74
N ASN A 387 27.47 -7.71 9.79
CA ASN A 387 27.84 -9.11 9.71
C ASN A 387 28.44 -9.49 8.34
N ALA A 388 27.95 -8.92 7.24
CA ALA A 388 28.49 -9.18 5.90
C ALA A 388 29.97 -8.76 5.79
N ALA A 389 30.32 -7.57 6.29
CA ALA A 389 31.70 -7.08 6.28
C ALA A 389 32.63 -7.97 7.14
N MET A 390 32.18 -8.40 8.31
CA MET A 390 32.93 -9.31 9.17
C MET A 390 33.11 -10.70 8.55
N ARG A 391 32.11 -11.22 7.83
CA ARG A 391 32.22 -12.52 7.13
C ARG A 391 33.23 -12.49 5.98
N LEU A 392 33.41 -11.36 5.30
CA LEU A 392 34.49 -11.21 4.31
C LEU A 392 35.87 -11.41 4.94
N LEU A 393 36.08 -10.87 6.14
CA LEU A 393 37.30 -11.10 6.91
C LEU A 393 37.43 -12.58 7.30
N VAL A 394 36.38 -13.20 7.83
CA VAL A 394 36.40 -14.62 8.21
C VAL A 394 36.71 -15.53 7.02
N ARG A 395 36.17 -15.21 5.84
CA ARG A 395 36.42 -15.97 4.61
C ARG A 395 37.89 -15.92 4.16
N GLN A 396 38.61 -14.82 4.42
CA GLN A 396 40.04 -14.74 4.10
C GLN A 396 40.91 -15.41 5.17
N LEU A 397 40.48 -15.37 6.44
CA LEU A 397 41.27 -15.82 7.59
C LEU A 397 40.98 -17.27 8.03
N GLY A 398 39.86 -17.86 7.64
CA GLY A 398 39.44 -19.18 8.11
C GLY A 398 38.78 -19.14 9.50
N ASP A 399 38.96 -20.20 10.30
CA ASP A 399 38.26 -20.37 11.59
C ASP A 399 38.73 -19.35 12.66
N PRO A 400 37.83 -18.48 13.18
CA PRO A 400 38.18 -17.53 14.24
C PRO A 400 38.75 -18.15 15.51
N ALA A 401 38.40 -19.41 15.81
CA ALA A 401 38.95 -20.12 16.97
C ALA A 401 40.47 -20.30 16.88
N GLU A 402 41.03 -20.28 15.66
CA GLU A 402 42.46 -20.44 15.41
C GLU A 402 43.21 -19.11 15.31
N TYR A 403 42.51 -17.96 15.27
CA TYR A 403 43.14 -16.67 14.97
C TYR A 403 44.24 -16.25 15.94
N LEU A 404 44.15 -16.61 17.23
CA LEU A 404 45.24 -16.33 18.17
C LEU A 404 46.52 -17.10 17.83
N GLU A 405 46.39 -18.29 17.25
CA GLU A 405 47.51 -19.17 16.88
C GLU A 405 48.04 -18.85 15.48
N THR A 406 47.15 -18.63 14.51
CA THR A 406 47.50 -18.47 13.09
C THR A 406 47.62 -17.01 12.65
N HIS A 407 46.87 -16.10 13.28
CA HIS A 407 46.74 -14.68 12.90
C HIS A 407 46.90 -13.71 14.09
N GLY A 408 47.63 -14.13 15.14
CA GLY A 408 47.71 -13.37 16.39
C GLY A 408 48.35 -11.98 16.25
N GLU A 409 49.30 -11.82 15.33
CA GLU A 409 49.91 -10.51 15.03
C GLU A 409 48.90 -9.56 14.36
N LEU A 410 48.17 -10.02 13.34
CA LEU A 410 47.08 -9.26 12.73
C LEU A 410 46.06 -8.83 13.78
N MET A 411 45.64 -9.74 14.65
CA MET A 411 44.61 -9.41 15.63
C MET A 411 45.09 -8.41 16.68
N ASN A 412 46.36 -8.44 17.04
CA ASN A 412 46.95 -7.37 17.86
C ASN A 412 47.00 -6.03 17.11
N ASP A 413 47.35 -6.03 15.83
CA ASP A 413 47.40 -4.81 15.03
C ASP A 413 46.00 -4.19 14.87
N VAL A 414 44.99 -4.99 14.52
CA VAL A 414 43.57 -4.56 14.46
C VAL A 414 43.09 -4.00 15.81
N SER A 415 43.43 -4.67 16.91
CA SER A 415 43.07 -4.21 18.27
C SER A 415 43.79 -2.91 18.66
N ASN A 416 45.05 -2.73 18.27
CA ASN A 416 45.78 -1.47 18.47
C ASN A 416 45.14 -0.33 17.68
N VAL A 417 44.78 -0.58 16.43
CA VAL A 417 44.10 0.38 15.57
C VAL A 417 42.79 0.86 16.19
N LEU A 418 41.96 -0.06 16.71
CA LEU A 418 40.72 0.30 17.40
C LEU A 418 40.97 1.12 18.67
N LYS A 419 41.99 0.75 19.45
CA LYS A 419 42.36 1.47 20.68
C LYS A 419 42.84 2.89 20.41
N GLU A 420 43.53 3.11 19.30
CA GLU A 420 44.06 4.42 18.89
C GLU A 420 43.04 5.26 18.11
N ALA A 421 41.84 4.74 17.85
CA ALA A 421 40.84 5.40 17.01
C ALA A 421 40.13 6.59 17.68
N VAL A 422 40.28 6.77 19.00
CA VAL A 422 39.64 7.85 19.74
C VAL A 422 40.46 9.15 19.61
N ASP A 423 39.83 10.19 19.07
CA ASP A 423 40.43 11.51 18.90
C ASP A 423 40.52 12.33 20.22
N ALA A 424 41.12 13.51 20.11
CA ALA A 424 41.28 14.43 21.25
C ALA A 424 39.95 14.97 21.81
N GLU A 425 38.86 14.88 21.04
CA GLU A 425 37.50 15.23 21.47
C GLU A 425 36.74 14.06 22.10
N GLY A 426 37.35 12.88 22.20
CA GLY A 426 36.74 11.68 22.76
C GLY A 426 35.74 11.01 21.82
N LYS A 427 35.89 11.20 20.51
CA LYS A 427 35.07 10.54 19.48
C LYS A 427 35.92 9.59 18.65
N ILE A 428 35.28 8.57 18.08
CA ILE A 428 35.95 7.66 17.14
C ILE A 428 36.12 8.39 15.80
N ASN A 429 37.37 8.58 15.37
CA ASN A 429 37.69 9.15 14.07
C ASN A 429 37.67 8.06 13.00
N THR A 430 36.55 7.93 12.29
CA THR A 430 36.31 6.88 11.29
C THR A 430 37.29 6.89 10.13
N ASP A 431 37.76 8.06 9.71
CA ASP A 431 38.69 8.19 8.58
C ASP A 431 40.09 7.65 8.95
N THR A 432 40.55 8.02 10.15
CA THR A 432 41.84 7.55 10.70
C THR A 432 41.78 6.06 11.01
N LEU A 433 40.66 5.61 11.59
CA LEU A 433 40.41 4.20 11.86
C LEU A 433 40.44 3.37 10.57
N THR A 434 39.77 3.81 9.52
CA THR A 434 39.72 3.11 8.23
C THR A 434 41.10 3.03 7.59
N GLN A 435 41.85 4.14 7.57
CA GLN A 435 43.21 4.17 7.04
C GLN A 435 44.11 3.19 7.79
N ASN A 436 44.15 3.29 9.12
CA ASN A 436 45.00 2.44 9.96
C ASN A 436 44.60 0.96 9.86
N MET A 437 43.29 0.66 9.72
CA MET A 437 42.81 -0.70 9.51
C MET A 437 43.27 -1.27 8.17
N SER A 438 43.24 -0.46 7.10
CA SER A 438 43.73 -0.84 5.78
C SER A 438 45.23 -1.13 5.80
N GLU A 439 46.02 -0.29 6.49
CA GLU A 439 47.46 -0.50 6.67
C GLU A 439 47.75 -1.79 7.45
N ALA A 440 47.00 -2.06 8.53
CA ALA A 440 47.12 -3.29 9.32
C ALA A 440 46.80 -4.54 8.49
N LEU A 441 45.67 -4.56 7.77
CA LEU A 441 45.29 -5.71 6.92
C LEU A 441 46.31 -5.95 5.80
N SER A 442 46.78 -4.89 5.14
CA SER A 442 47.76 -4.97 4.06
C SER A 442 49.11 -5.51 4.53
N ALA A 443 49.54 -5.17 5.76
CA ALA A 443 50.78 -5.69 6.35
C ALA A 443 50.79 -7.22 6.48
N HIS A 444 49.60 -7.82 6.59
CA HIS A 444 49.39 -9.27 6.71
C HIS A 444 48.90 -9.93 5.42
N GLN A 445 49.04 -9.28 4.26
CA GLN A 445 48.64 -9.79 2.94
C GLN A 445 47.14 -10.07 2.79
N ILE A 446 46.32 -9.37 3.57
CA ILE A 446 44.86 -9.45 3.49
C ILE A 446 44.40 -8.29 2.63
N GLU A 447 44.06 -8.61 1.38
CA GLU A 447 43.55 -7.63 0.44
C GLU A 447 42.03 -7.61 0.53
N LEU A 448 41.52 -6.62 1.25
CA LEU A 448 40.12 -6.23 1.17
C LEU A 448 40.00 -4.99 0.28
N PRO A 449 38.92 -4.86 -0.51
CA PRO A 449 38.52 -3.57 -1.06
C PRO A 449 38.51 -2.54 0.08
N ALA A 450 38.92 -1.30 -0.18
CA ALA A 450 39.16 -0.28 0.86
C ALA A 450 37.94 -0.04 1.78
N GLU A 451 36.78 -0.57 1.39
CA GLU A 451 35.50 -0.11 1.88
C GLU A 451 34.67 -1.27 2.40
N ALA A 452 35.01 -2.49 1.98
CA ALA A 452 34.94 -3.63 2.88
C ALA A 452 35.81 -3.36 4.12
N THR A 453 36.99 -2.73 3.97
CA THR A 453 37.79 -2.27 5.10
C THR A 453 37.11 -1.16 5.90
N GLN A 454 36.50 -0.16 5.26
CA GLN A 454 35.74 0.89 5.96
C GLN A 454 34.53 0.33 6.73
N LEU A 455 33.73 -0.53 6.10
CA LEU A 455 32.60 -1.20 6.74
C LEU A 455 33.08 -2.07 7.90
N LEU A 456 34.09 -2.90 7.68
CA LEU A 456 34.70 -3.72 8.73
C LEU A 456 35.21 -2.86 9.88
N ALA A 457 35.97 -1.80 9.60
CA ALA A 457 36.49 -0.87 10.61
C ALA A 457 35.35 -0.27 11.44
N THR A 458 34.30 0.20 10.77
CA THR A 458 33.14 0.80 11.45
C THR A 458 32.37 -0.22 12.28
N SER A 459 32.15 -1.43 11.75
CA SER A 459 31.43 -2.51 12.44
C SER A 459 32.20 -3.06 13.64
N LEU A 460 33.52 -3.19 13.55
CA LEU A 460 34.34 -3.59 14.70
C LEU A 460 34.40 -2.49 15.76
N ALA A 461 34.36 -1.21 15.36
CA ALA A 461 34.28 -0.10 16.29
C ALA A 461 32.94 -0.01 17.04
N GLU A 462 31.83 -0.45 16.43
CA GLU A 462 30.51 -0.50 17.06
C GLU A 462 30.45 -1.44 18.29
N GLU A 463 31.36 -2.41 18.39
CA GLU A 463 31.50 -3.28 19.57
C GLU A 463 32.02 -2.55 20.81
N PHE A 464 32.47 -1.30 20.67
CA PHE A 464 33.05 -0.53 21.74
C PHE A 464 32.48 0.89 21.79
N THR A 465 32.23 1.38 23.00
CA THR A 465 32.01 2.81 23.21
C THR A 465 33.32 3.57 23.12
N ALA A 466 33.27 4.85 22.71
CA ALA A 466 34.45 5.72 22.72
C ALA A 466 35.07 5.84 24.13
N GLU A 467 34.23 5.78 25.17
CA GLU A 467 34.67 5.77 26.57
C GLU A 467 35.42 4.49 26.95
N GLU A 468 34.98 3.31 26.48
CA GLU A 468 35.69 2.05 26.68
C GLU A 468 37.05 2.05 25.98
N LEU A 469 37.12 2.49 24.72
CA LEU A 469 38.37 2.54 23.97
C LEU A 469 39.37 3.55 24.57
N ALA A 470 38.88 4.63 25.17
CA ALA A 470 39.68 5.62 25.88
C ALA A 470 40.14 5.17 27.27
N ASP A 471 39.62 4.07 27.82
CA ASP A 471 40.02 3.58 29.15
C ASP A 471 41.47 3.05 29.10
N PRO A 472 42.41 3.65 29.86
CA PRO A 472 43.79 3.18 29.91
C PRO A 472 43.92 1.74 30.45
N ASN A 473 42.90 1.21 31.14
CA ASN A 473 42.87 -0.15 31.65
C ASN A 473 42.37 -1.19 30.63
N LEU A 474 41.76 -0.78 29.52
CA LEU A 474 41.36 -1.69 28.46
C LEU A 474 42.62 -2.18 27.72
N THR A 475 42.97 -3.46 27.88
CA THR A 475 44.16 -4.03 27.24
C THR A 475 43.87 -4.46 25.80
N VAL A 476 44.90 -4.45 24.96
CA VAL A 476 44.84 -4.95 23.57
C VAL A 476 44.37 -6.40 23.55
N GLU A 477 44.83 -7.21 24.50
CA GLU A 477 44.37 -8.60 24.69
C GLU A 477 42.86 -8.71 24.95
N THR A 478 42.29 -7.78 25.73
CA THR A 478 40.84 -7.75 26.00
C THR A 478 40.06 -7.38 24.73
N ILE A 479 40.56 -6.43 23.94
CA ILE A 479 39.97 -6.05 22.66
C ILE A 479 40.03 -7.25 21.71
N THR A 480 41.20 -7.87 21.55
CA THR A 480 41.41 -9.04 20.68
C THR A 480 40.46 -10.18 21.02
N ASN A 481 40.31 -10.55 22.30
CA ASN A 481 39.40 -11.62 22.69
C ASN A 481 37.93 -11.27 22.39
N ARG A 482 37.50 -10.01 22.62
CA ARG A 482 36.14 -9.57 22.24
C ARG A 482 35.91 -9.63 20.74
N LEU A 483 36.89 -9.24 19.93
CA LEU A 483 36.79 -9.32 18.47
C LEU A 483 36.65 -10.77 18.01
N ILE A 484 37.46 -11.68 18.56
CA ILE A 484 37.38 -13.11 18.22
C ILE A 484 36.05 -13.70 18.65
N ASP A 485 35.55 -13.37 19.84
CA ASP A 485 34.22 -13.79 20.31
C ASP A 485 33.12 -13.28 19.36
N ARG A 486 33.23 -12.02 18.90
CA ARG A 486 32.28 -11.43 17.95
C ARG A 486 32.28 -12.12 16.59
N LEU A 487 33.48 -12.38 16.05
CA LEU A 487 33.65 -13.07 14.78
C LEU A 487 33.18 -14.52 14.87
N SER A 488 33.50 -15.22 15.96
CA SER A 488 33.03 -16.59 16.25
C SER A 488 31.51 -16.68 16.39
N GLY A 489 30.87 -15.61 16.89
CA GLY A 489 29.43 -15.51 17.08
C GLY A 489 28.62 -15.15 15.82
N LEU A 490 29.26 -15.04 14.65
CA LEU A 490 28.55 -14.74 13.41
C LEU A 490 27.56 -15.86 13.05
N PRO A 491 26.31 -15.54 12.66
CA PRO A 491 25.35 -16.56 12.25
C PRO A 491 25.89 -17.40 11.07
N ASN A 492 25.64 -18.71 11.06
CA ASN A 492 26.08 -19.64 10.01
C ASN A 492 27.60 -19.65 9.72
N ILE A 493 28.45 -19.31 10.70
CA ILE A 493 29.90 -19.19 10.51
C ILE A 493 30.55 -20.43 9.86
N ASP A 494 30.06 -21.63 10.19
CA ASP A 494 30.57 -22.92 9.69
C ASP A 494 30.52 -23.02 8.15
N GLN A 495 29.55 -22.36 7.51
CA GLN A 495 29.44 -22.35 6.04
C GLN A 495 30.59 -21.58 5.40
N TYR A 496 31.07 -20.51 6.06
CA TYR A 496 32.10 -19.61 5.55
C TYR A 496 33.51 -20.17 5.71
N ILE A 497 33.76 -20.90 6.81
CA ILE A 497 35.05 -21.56 7.07
C ILE A 497 35.35 -22.62 5.99
N SER A 498 34.32 -23.30 5.48
CA SER A 498 34.46 -24.38 4.49
C SER A 498 34.81 -23.92 3.06
N SER A 499 34.76 -22.60 2.79
CA SER A 499 34.98 -22.01 1.45
C SER A 499 36.43 -21.59 1.18
N VAL A 500 37.32 -21.71 2.16
CA VAL A 500 38.76 -21.43 2.01
C VAL A 500 39.39 -22.52 1.14
N PRO A 501 40.01 -22.21 -0.02
CA PRO A 501 40.80 -23.20 -0.72
C PRO A 501 41.92 -23.65 0.22
N ALA A 502 42.01 -24.95 0.50
CA ALA A 502 43.12 -25.49 1.27
C ALA A 502 44.44 -25.02 0.63
N ALA A 503 45.19 -24.20 1.37
CA ALA A 503 46.48 -23.66 0.95
C ALA A 503 47.55 -24.75 0.80
#